data_AF-A0A3R6YX80-F1
#
_entry.id   AF-A0A3R6YX80-F1
#
_cell.length_a   1.000
_cell.length_b   1.000
_cell.length_c   1.000
_cell.angle_alpha   90.00
_cell.angle_beta   90.00
_cell.angle_gamma   90.00
#
_symmetry.space_group_name_H-M   'P 1'
#
loop_
_entity.id
_entity.type
_entity.pdbx_description
1 polymer ?
#
loop_
_entity_poly.entity_id
_entity_poly.type
_entity_poly.pdbx_seq_one_letter_code
_entity_poly.pdbx_strand_id
1 'polypeptide(L)'
;MKLFAAVLVASAAASKQSVTTLSTDESPELAKWREQFGAPAAGQGLFPRATESRTALPARLRPPMQADQAQLRRSYDDATPMDAHPRPSMAGVAGVMAGCSTSTFASAQGSALVAAVKAATTECINSLFSVSGADAYSIFREEQMVSVANALRSAAATYQGNNSGSTAQMVLFLRAGYYVHFFDSSVGAYGTALSTAIKGALDTFFANSHAFDVTDANGETLSDA
;
A
#
# COMPACT_ATOMS: atom_id res chain seq x y z
N MET A 1 -15.42 43.05 -53.07
CA MET A 1 -15.58 42.21 -54.28
C MET A 1 -14.97 40.86 -53.94
N LYS A 2 -15.80 39.85 -53.68
CA LYS A 2 -16.12 38.74 -54.61
C LYS A 2 -14.90 37.81 -54.84
N LEU A 3 -14.91 36.48 -54.75
CA LEU A 3 -15.95 35.44 -54.64
C LEU A 3 -15.23 34.06 -54.73
N PHE A 4 -15.81 33.01 -54.09
CA PHE A 4 -15.74 31.56 -54.40
C PHE A 4 -14.38 30.82 -54.32
N ALA A 5 -14.25 29.53 -53.96
CA ALA A 5 -15.18 28.40 -53.92
C ALA A 5 -14.75 27.32 -52.90
N ALA A 6 -15.72 26.50 -52.50
CA ALA A 6 -15.60 25.33 -51.64
C ALA A 6 -15.06 24.09 -52.36
N VAL A 7 -14.39 23.19 -51.62
CA VAL A 7 -14.40 21.73 -51.86
C VAL A 7 -14.42 21.01 -50.51
N LEU A 8 -15.41 20.13 -50.34
CA LEU A 8 -15.61 19.18 -49.24
C LEU A 8 -14.74 17.93 -49.43
N VAL A 9 -14.10 17.42 -48.38
CA VAL A 9 -13.98 15.98 -48.14
C VAL A 9 -14.06 15.72 -46.63
N ALA A 10 -15.06 14.94 -46.22
CA ALA A 10 -15.20 14.41 -44.87
C ALA A 10 -14.27 13.20 -44.68
N SER A 11 -13.70 13.01 -43.49
CA SER A 11 -13.29 11.67 -43.03
C SER A 11 -13.29 11.56 -41.51
N ALA A 12 -14.30 10.81 -41.07
CA ALA A 12 -14.53 10.03 -39.87
C ALA A 12 -13.47 10.00 -38.75
N ALA A 13 -13.95 10.43 -37.58
CA ALA A 13 -13.73 9.94 -36.23
C ALA A 13 -12.74 8.77 -36.01
N ALA A 14 -11.79 9.05 -35.11
CA ALA A 14 -10.91 8.11 -34.42
C ALA A 14 -11.70 6.93 -33.82
N SER A 15 -11.45 5.73 -34.36
CA SER A 15 -11.92 4.48 -33.78
C SER A 15 -10.84 3.90 -32.86
N LYS A 16 -11.26 3.61 -31.62
CA LYS A 16 -10.51 2.92 -30.57
C LYS A 16 -9.90 1.63 -31.11
N GLN A 17 -8.60 1.45 -30.90
CA GLN A 17 -7.91 0.18 -31.14
C GLN A 17 -8.54 -0.88 -30.25
N SER A 18 -9.42 -1.68 -30.85
CA SER A 18 -10.01 -2.86 -30.24
C SER A 18 -9.05 -4.00 -30.55
N VAL A 19 -8.49 -4.60 -29.50
CA VAL A 19 -7.73 -5.84 -29.57
C VAL A 19 -8.61 -6.85 -30.29
N THR A 20 -8.20 -7.24 -31.50
CA THR A 20 -8.91 -8.21 -32.31
C THR A 20 -8.98 -9.51 -31.52
N THR A 21 -10.19 -9.96 -31.21
CA THR A 21 -10.43 -11.30 -30.70
C THR A 21 -9.76 -12.28 -31.65
N LEU A 22 -8.79 -13.03 -31.12
CA LEU A 22 -8.17 -14.16 -31.80
C LEU A 22 -9.31 -15.02 -32.37
N SER A 23 -9.32 -15.22 -33.68
CA SER A 23 -10.30 -16.05 -34.36
C SER A 23 -10.39 -17.41 -33.68
N THR A 24 -11.60 -17.83 -33.33
CA THR A 24 -11.90 -19.17 -32.79
C THR A 24 -11.86 -20.21 -33.90
N ASP A 25 -10.73 -20.32 -34.59
CA ASP A 25 -10.37 -21.56 -35.26
C ASP A 25 -9.50 -22.29 -34.23
N GLU A 26 -10.04 -23.34 -33.60
CA GLU A 26 -9.25 -24.20 -32.71
C GLU A 26 -8.04 -24.67 -33.51
N SER A 27 -6.86 -24.10 -33.22
CA SER A 27 -5.64 -24.51 -33.88
C SER A 27 -5.49 -26.03 -33.70
N PRO A 28 -5.24 -26.81 -34.76
CA PRO A 28 -5.08 -28.27 -34.67
C PRO A 28 -4.01 -28.68 -33.66
N GLU A 29 -3.12 -27.75 -33.30
CA GLU A 29 -2.17 -27.87 -32.22
C GLU A 29 -2.84 -28.06 -30.84
N LEU A 30 -3.88 -27.30 -30.51
CA LEU A 30 -4.59 -27.40 -29.22
C LEU A 30 -5.29 -28.76 -29.06
N ALA A 31 -5.83 -29.31 -30.16
CA ALA A 31 -6.41 -30.65 -30.16
C ALA A 31 -5.35 -31.71 -29.82
N LYS A 32 -4.16 -31.59 -30.40
CA LYS A 32 -3.02 -32.47 -30.12
C LYS A 32 -2.54 -32.37 -28.68
N TRP A 33 -2.45 -31.15 -28.13
CA TRP A 33 -2.11 -30.94 -26.72
C TRP A 33 -3.16 -31.54 -25.77
N ARG A 34 -4.45 -31.41 -26.09
CA ARG A 34 -5.53 -31.98 -25.28
C ARG A 34 -5.51 -33.51 -25.28
N GLU A 35 -5.15 -34.12 -26.40
CA GLU A 35 -5.01 -35.58 -26.50
C GLU A 35 -3.79 -36.09 -25.72
N GLN A 36 -2.67 -35.36 -25.79
CA GLN A 36 -1.43 -35.75 -25.13
C GLN A 36 -1.42 -35.50 -23.61
N PHE A 37 -2.10 -34.44 -23.15
CA PHE A 37 -2.01 -34.00 -21.75
C PHE A 37 -3.36 -33.95 -21.00
N GLY A 38 -4.49 -34.12 -21.69
CA GLY A 38 -5.81 -33.98 -21.08
C GLY A 38 -6.14 -35.05 -20.04
N ALA A 39 -5.94 -36.33 -20.38
CA ALA A 39 -6.16 -37.44 -19.45
C ALA A 39 -5.27 -37.38 -18.18
N PRO A 40 -3.94 -37.16 -18.29
CA PRO A 40 -3.10 -37.03 -17.09
C PRO A 40 -3.41 -35.76 -16.27
N ALA A 41 -3.75 -34.64 -16.90
CA ALA A 41 -4.14 -33.42 -16.18
C ALA A 41 -5.48 -33.57 -15.45
N ALA A 42 -6.42 -34.36 -16.00
CA ALA A 42 -7.67 -34.71 -15.32
C ALA A 42 -7.45 -35.66 -14.14
N GLY A 43 -6.55 -36.64 -14.28
CA GLY A 43 -6.17 -37.55 -13.18
C GLY A 43 -5.46 -36.84 -12.02
N GLN A 44 -4.76 -35.73 -12.28
CA GLN A 44 -4.10 -34.89 -11.28
C GLN A 44 -4.99 -33.78 -10.71
N GLY A 45 -6.25 -33.68 -11.15
CA GLY A 45 -7.20 -32.67 -10.65
C GLY A 45 -6.84 -31.23 -11.03
N LEU A 46 -6.03 -31.05 -12.08
CA LEU A 46 -5.58 -29.73 -12.56
C LEU A 46 -6.67 -28.97 -13.33
N PHE A 47 -7.80 -29.61 -13.62
CA PHE A 47 -8.98 -28.94 -14.19
C PHE A 47 -9.96 -28.53 -13.09
N PRO A 48 -10.62 -27.36 -13.25
CA PRO A 48 -11.70 -26.95 -12.36
C PRO A 48 -12.80 -28.04 -12.34
N ARG A 49 -13.28 -28.39 -11.14
CA ARG A 49 -14.39 -29.35 -10.97
C ARG A 49 -15.58 -28.87 -11.79
N ALA A 50 -15.90 -29.60 -12.85
CA ALA A 50 -17.12 -29.36 -13.62
C ALA A 50 -18.31 -29.67 -12.71
N THR A 51 -19.02 -28.63 -12.28
CA THR A 51 -20.39 -28.79 -11.75
C THR A 51 -21.23 -29.48 -12.81
N GLU A 52 -22.04 -30.43 -12.36
CA GLU A 52 -22.88 -31.36 -13.13
C GLU A 52 -23.32 -30.89 -14.52
N SER A 53 -23.20 -31.81 -15.47
CA SER A 53 -23.54 -31.74 -16.88
C SER A 53 -24.86 -31.03 -17.19
N ARG A 54 -24.82 -29.71 -17.25
CA ARG A 54 -25.71 -28.92 -18.11
C ARG A 54 -24.93 -28.63 -19.37
N THR A 55 -25.30 -29.28 -20.47
CA THR A 55 -24.68 -29.06 -21.78
C THR A 55 -24.65 -27.56 -22.05
N ALA A 56 -23.46 -26.96 -21.97
CA ALA A 56 -23.31 -25.53 -22.12
C ALA A 56 -23.78 -25.14 -23.52
N LEU A 57 -24.74 -24.21 -23.61
CA LEU A 57 -25.19 -23.68 -24.89
C LEU A 57 -23.97 -23.18 -25.70
N PRO A 58 -23.98 -23.30 -27.04
CA PRO A 58 -22.92 -22.71 -27.87
C PRO A 58 -22.83 -21.20 -27.59
N ALA A 59 -21.62 -20.63 -27.63
CA ALA A 59 -21.33 -19.28 -27.13
C ALA A 59 -22.29 -18.20 -27.68
N ARG A 60 -22.72 -18.33 -28.94
CA ARG A 60 -23.69 -17.44 -29.60
C ARG A 60 -25.12 -17.48 -29.05
N LEU A 61 -25.47 -18.53 -28.31
CA LEU A 61 -26.77 -18.76 -27.68
C LEU A 61 -26.72 -18.58 -26.16
N ARG A 62 -25.56 -18.21 -25.59
CA ARG A 62 -25.48 -17.86 -24.17
C ARG A 62 -25.96 -16.42 -24.02
N PRO A 63 -26.98 -16.16 -23.17
CA PRO A 63 -27.29 -14.79 -22.81
C PRO A 63 -26.08 -14.14 -22.12
N PRO A 64 -25.87 -12.82 -22.25
CA PRO A 64 -24.84 -12.12 -21.50
C PRO A 64 -25.07 -12.36 -20.01
N MET A 65 -24.11 -12.96 -19.33
CA MET A 65 -24.15 -13.07 -17.88
C MET A 65 -24.00 -11.66 -17.30
N GLN A 66 -25.02 -11.20 -16.59
CA GLN A 66 -24.86 -10.05 -15.71
C GLN A 66 -23.81 -10.42 -14.68
N ALA A 67 -22.86 -9.52 -14.42
CA ALA A 67 -21.92 -9.71 -13.32
C ALA A 67 -22.75 -9.91 -12.04
N ASP A 68 -22.53 -11.04 -11.35
CA ASP A 68 -23.19 -11.29 -10.07
C ASP A 68 -22.67 -10.27 -9.05
N GLN A 69 -23.40 -9.17 -8.90
CA GLN A 69 -23.06 -8.12 -7.95
C GLN A 69 -23.42 -8.52 -6.52
N ALA A 70 -24.06 -9.67 -6.28
CA ALA A 70 -24.35 -10.12 -4.92
C ALA A 70 -23.06 -10.35 -4.13
N GLN A 71 -22.00 -10.87 -4.76
CA GLN A 71 -20.69 -11.03 -4.11
C GLN A 71 -19.98 -9.70 -3.81
N LEU A 72 -20.32 -8.63 -4.53
CA LEU A 72 -19.79 -7.27 -4.29
C LEU A 72 -20.56 -6.52 -3.19
N ARG A 73 -21.77 -6.98 -2.85
CA ARG A 73 -22.63 -6.36 -1.83
C ARG A 73 -22.58 -7.19 -0.55
N ARG A 74 -21.52 -7.04 0.24
CA ARG A 74 -21.61 -7.36 1.68
C ARG A 74 -22.45 -6.26 2.33
N SER A 75 -23.65 -6.60 2.82
CA SER A 75 -24.48 -5.69 3.60
C SER A 75 -23.71 -5.27 4.85
N TYR A 76 -23.69 -3.98 5.16
CA TYR A 76 -23.01 -3.45 6.35
C TYR A 76 -23.51 -4.13 7.63
N ASP A 77 -24.79 -4.51 7.66
CA ASP A 77 -25.44 -5.18 8.79
C ASP A 77 -25.09 -6.68 8.91
N ASP A 78 -24.56 -7.30 7.84
CA ASP A 78 -24.06 -8.70 7.84
C ASP A 78 -22.53 -8.75 8.09
N ALA A 79 -21.92 -7.62 8.42
CA ALA A 79 -20.53 -7.58 8.85
C ALA A 79 -20.41 -8.30 10.20
N THR A 80 -20.18 -9.61 10.17
CA THR A 80 -19.49 -10.28 11.27
C THR A 80 -18.23 -9.47 11.57
N PRO A 81 -17.93 -9.18 12.85
CA PRO A 81 -16.65 -8.57 13.20
C PRO A 81 -15.58 -9.41 12.51
N MET A 82 -14.88 -8.82 11.54
CA MET A 82 -13.77 -9.51 10.92
C MET A 82 -12.84 -9.87 12.06
N ASP A 83 -12.48 -11.14 12.20
CA ASP A 83 -11.41 -11.51 13.12
C ASP A 83 -10.24 -10.55 12.87
N ALA A 84 -9.64 -10.06 13.96
CA ALA A 84 -8.55 -9.10 13.88
C ALA A 84 -7.52 -9.65 12.89
N HIS A 85 -7.32 -8.95 11.77
CA HIS A 85 -6.40 -9.42 10.76
C HIS A 85 -5.02 -9.52 11.42
N PRO A 86 -4.34 -10.67 11.33
CA PRO A 86 -2.98 -10.81 11.85
C PRO A 86 -2.12 -9.68 11.30
N ARG A 87 -1.32 -9.04 12.16
CA ARG A 87 -0.35 -8.00 11.75
C ARG A 87 1.08 -8.57 11.65
N PRO A 88 1.43 -9.31 10.58
CA PRO A 88 2.75 -9.91 10.44
C PRO A 88 3.90 -8.89 10.41
N SER A 89 3.64 -7.62 10.03
CA SER A 89 4.64 -6.55 10.12
C SER A 89 5.16 -6.36 11.54
N MET A 90 4.31 -6.58 12.54
CA MET A 90 4.63 -6.40 13.96
C MET A 90 5.29 -7.63 14.59
N ALA A 91 5.43 -8.73 13.85
CA ALA A 91 6.10 -9.93 14.33
C ALA A 91 7.58 -9.64 14.59
N GLY A 92 8.03 -9.84 15.83
CA GLY A 92 9.44 -9.63 16.22
C GLY A 92 9.81 -8.16 16.48
N VAL A 93 8.88 -7.22 16.38
CA VAL A 93 9.11 -5.84 16.82
C VAL A 93 9.11 -5.81 18.34
N ALA A 94 10.20 -5.37 18.94
CA ALA A 94 10.32 -5.24 20.39
C ALA A 94 9.52 -4.02 20.90
N GLY A 95 8.19 -4.11 20.87
CA GLY A 95 7.30 -3.16 21.53
C GLY A 95 7.27 -3.42 23.03
N VAL A 96 8.31 -2.98 23.76
CA VAL A 96 8.48 -3.27 25.19
C VAL A 96 7.88 -2.18 26.09
N MET A 97 7.43 -1.06 25.53
CA MET A 97 6.86 0.02 26.34
C MET A 97 5.43 -0.32 26.81
N ALA A 98 5.34 -0.92 28.00
CA ALA A 98 4.15 -0.96 28.82
C ALA A 98 3.85 0.43 29.39
N GLY A 99 3.24 1.28 28.57
CA GLY A 99 2.83 2.64 28.94
C GLY A 99 3.33 3.68 27.94
N CYS A 100 2.40 4.29 27.22
CA CYS A 100 2.70 5.43 26.38
C CYS A 100 2.66 6.70 27.23
N SER A 101 3.83 7.27 27.54
CA SER A 101 3.89 8.53 28.28
C SER A 101 4.48 9.62 27.42
N THR A 102 3.70 10.69 27.18
CA THR A 102 4.17 11.92 26.54
C THR A 102 5.46 12.44 27.17
N SER A 103 5.58 12.34 28.50
CA SER A 103 6.77 12.78 29.23
C SER A 103 8.06 12.03 28.85
N THR A 104 7.95 10.77 28.43
CA THR A 104 9.10 9.99 27.94
C THR A 104 9.63 10.57 26.64
N PHE A 105 8.74 10.95 25.72
CA PHE A 105 9.14 11.58 24.46
C PHE A 105 9.62 13.02 24.67
N ALA A 106 8.94 13.79 25.52
CA ALA A 106 9.28 15.20 25.78
C ALA A 106 10.64 15.36 26.48
N SER A 107 11.07 14.37 27.28
CA SER A 107 12.37 14.38 27.95
C SER A 107 13.50 13.73 27.13
N ALA A 108 13.17 12.88 26.16
CA ALA A 108 14.14 12.20 25.31
C ALA A 108 14.62 13.10 24.16
N GLN A 109 15.88 12.93 23.76
CA GLN A 109 16.50 13.72 22.70
C GLN A 109 17.47 12.87 21.87
N GLY A 110 17.60 13.18 20.58
CA GLY A 110 18.57 12.54 19.69
C GLY A 110 18.39 11.02 19.65
N SER A 111 19.46 10.26 19.94
CA SER A 111 19.41 8.79 19.91
C SER A 111 18.49 8.19 20.97
N ALA A 112 18.32 8.84 22.13
CA ALA A 112 17.39 8.39 23.16
C ALA A 112 15.94 8.53 22.69
N LEU A 113 15.61 9.60 21.97
CA LEU A 113 14.29 9.76 21.35
C LEU A 113 14.07 8.67 20.29
N VAL A 114 15.04 8.44 19.41
CA VAL A 114 14.96 7.38 18.41
C VAL A 114 14.72 6.03 19.06
N ALA A 115 15.44 5.71 20.15
CA ALA A 115 15.24 4.47 20.88
C ALA A 115 13.82 4.37 21.48
N ALA A 116 13.30 5.46 22.05
CA ALA A 116 11.93 5.52 22.58
C ALA A 116 10.88 5.31 21.49
N VAL A 117 11.04 5.96 20.32
CA VAL A 117 10.16 5.80 19.16
C VAL A 117 10.18 4.35 18.67
N LYS A 118 11.35 3.72 18.57
CA LYS A 118 11.47 2.32 18.12
C LYS A 118 10.86 1.31 19.09
N ALA A 119 10.92 1.60 20.39
CA ALA A 119 10.37 0.74 21.45
C ALA A 119 8.86 0.90 21.65
N ALA A 120 8.25 1.94 21.07
CA ALA A 120 6.83 2.22 21.19
C ALA A 120 5.98 1.39 20.22
N THR A 121 4.72 1.15 20.61
CA THR A 121 3.71 0.65 19.67
C THR A 121 3.23 1.77 18.75
N THR A 122 2.67 1.44 17.59
CA THR A 122 2.08 2.45 16.69
C THR A 122 0.87 3.11 17.34
N GLU A 123 0.11 2.40 18.18
CA GLU A 123 -0.97 2.97 19.00
C GLU A 123 -0.44 4.03 19.99
N CYS A 124 0.73 3.79 20.59
CA CYS A 124 1.37 4.79 21.45
C CYS A 124 1.73 6.04 20.66
N ILE A 125 2.40 5.89 19.52
CA ILE A 125 2.82 7.04 18.71
C ILE A 125 1.59 7.81 18.18
N ASN A 126 0.50 7.11 17.84
CA ASN A 126 -0.77 7.74 17.45
C ASN A 126 -1.32 8.70 18.52
N SER A 127 -1.09 8.43 19.82
CA SER A 127 -1.51 9.36 20.87
C SER A 127 -0.78 10.72 20.81
N LEU A 128 0.44 10.75 20.24
CA LEU A 128 1.26 11.96 20.15
C LEU A 128 0.67 13.02 19.19
N PHE A 129 -0.25 12.64 18.31
CA PHE A 129 -0.97 13.59 17.44
C PHE A 129 -1.80 14.61 18.22
N SER A 130 -2.09 14.34 19.50
CA SER A 130 -2.90 15.20 20.37
C SER A 130 -2.08 16.13 21.28
N VAL A 131 -0.75 16.04 21.27
CA VAL A 131 0.10 16.86 22.14
C VAL A 131 0.16 18.31 21.65
N SER A 132 0.36 19.24 22.58
CA SER A 132 0.36 20.68 22.31
C SER A 132 1.30 21.43 23.26
N GLY A 133 1.55 22.71 22.99
CA GLY A 133 2.33 23.62 23.82
C GLY A 133 3.77 23.15 24.05
N ALA A 134 4.21 23.21 25.31
CA ALA A 134 5.59 22.89 25.68
C ALA A 134 5.98 21.43 25.35
N ASP A 135 5.04 20.50 25.43
CA ASP A 135 5.28 19.11 25.06
C ASP A 135 5.43 18.97 23.54
N ALA A 136 4.59 19.64 22.75
CA ALA A 136 4.71 19.66 21.30
C ALA A 136 6.07 20.22 20.85
N TYR A 137 6.51 21.34 21.43
CA TYR A 137 7.86 21.86 21.19
C TYR A 137 8.96 20.85 21.56
N SER A 138 8.86 20.25 22.74
CA SER A 138 9.89 19.33 23.25
C SER A 138 9.97 18.02 22.45
N ILE A 139 8.86 17.57 21.89
CA ILE A 139 8.80 16.31 21.12
C ILE A 139 9.13 16.55 19.65
N PHE A 140 8.57 17.61 19.05
CA PHE A 140 8.52 17.77 17.59
C PHE A 140 9.34 18.91 17.02
N ARG A 141 10.11 19.67 17.80
CA ARG A 141 11.04 20.68 17.22
C ARG A 141 11.99 20.07 16.17
N GLU A 142 12.45 20.88 15.22
CA GLU A 142 13.16 20.44 14.01
C GLU A 142 14.31 19.45 14.30
N GLU A 143 15.13 19.69 15.33
CA GLU A 143 16.26 18.82 15.66
C GLU A 143 15.85 17.37 16.01
N GLN A 144 14.69 17.19 16.64
CA GLN A 144 14.16 15.86 16.98
C GLN A 144 13.61 15.16 15.74
N MET A 145 12.87 15.90 14.92
CA MET A 145 12.37 15.43 13.64
C MET A 145 13.51 15.00 12.71
N VAL A 146 14.59 15.78 12.64
CA VAL A 146 15.81 15.45 11.88
C VAL A 146 16.48 14.19 12.41
N SER A 147 16.56 14.04 13.74
CA SER A 147 17.13 12.84 14.37
C SER A 147 16.37 11.58 13.98
N VAL A 148 15.03 11.62 14.02
CA VAL A 148 14.18 10.49 13.61
C VAL A 148 14.24 10.25 12.11
N ALA A 149 14.29 11.30 11.27
CA ALA A 149 14.44 11.15 9.82
C ALA A 149 15.78 10.48 9.43
N ASN A 150 16.88 10.82 10.11
CA ASN A 150 18.18 10.17 9.90
C ASN A 150 18.18 8.71 10.37
N ALA A 151 17.48 8.40 11.47
CA ALA A 151 17.30 7.04 11.93
C ALA A 151 16.45 6.22 10.96
N LEU A 152 15.39 6.82 10.40
CA LEU A 152 14.58 6.21 9.35
C LEU A 152 15.41 5.90 8.11
N ARG A 153 16.24 6.84 7.66
CA ARG A 153 17.17 6.61 6.54
C ARG A 153 18.09 5.42 6.79
N SER A 154 18.60 5.29 8.02
CA SER A 154 19.48 4.17 8.40
C SER A 154 18.74 2.83 8.38
N ALA A 155 17.50 2.79 8.89
CA ALA A 155 16.67 1.58 8.84
C ALA A 155 16.23 1.23 7.41
N ALA A 156 15.94 2.24 6.58
CA ALA A 156 15.59 2.08 5.17
C ALA A 156 16.70 1.39 4.36
N ALA A 157 17.97 1.71 4.65
CA ALA A 157 19.12 1.11 3.98
C ALA A 157 19.21 -0.41 4.19
N THR A 158 18.71 -0.91 5.31
CA THR A 158 18.70 -2.35 5.67
C THR A 158 17.29 -2.91 5.77
N TYR A 159 16.30 -2.28 5.12
CA TYR A 159 14.90 -2.68 5.18
C TYR A 159 14.72 -4.12 4.66
N GLN A 160 13.91 -4.89 5.39
CA GLN A 160 13.72 -6.34 5.18
C GLN A 160 12.31 -6.69 4.67
N GLY A 161 11.54 -5.70 4.20
CA GLY A 161 10.16 -5.93 3.74
C GLY A 161 9.15 -6.11 4.88
N ASN A 162 9.51 -5.67 6.09
CA ASN A 162 8.68 -5.75 7.29
C ASN A 162 9.13 -4.70 8.32
N ASN A 163 8.40 -4.57 9.42
CA ASN A 163 8.65 -3.54 10.43
C ASN A 163 9.70 -3.92 11.49
N SER A 164 10.55 -4.93 11.26
CA SER A 164 11.60 -5.32 12.23
C SER A 164 12.62 -4.21 12.54
N GLY A 165 12.80 -3.25 11.64
CA GLY A 165 13.61 -2.05 11.84
C GLY A 165 12.88 -0.87 12.49
N SER A 166 11.62 -1.05 12.88
CA SER A 166 10.71 -0.02 13.40
C SER A 166 10.46 1.15 12.43
N THR A 167 10.49 0.87 11.13
CA THR A 167 10.25 1.85 10.06
C THR A 167 8.89 2.52 10.22
N ALA A 168 7.82 1.75 10.49
CA ALA A 168 6.46 2.26 10.65
C ALA A 168 6.36 3.24 11.83
N GLN A 169 6.99 2.93 12.97
CA GLN A 169 7.03 3.81 14.13
C GLN A 169 7.68 5.15 13.81
N MET A 170 8.83 5.12 13.13
CA MET A 170 9.56 6.34 12.79
C MET A 170 8.79 7.19 11.78
N VAL A 171 8.15 6.58 10.78
CA VAL A 171 7.33 7.35 9.84
C VAL A 171 6.10 7.93 10.52
N LEU A 172 5.39 7.14 11.34
CA LEU A 172 4.23 7.61 12.08
C LEU A 172 4.58 8.78 13.00
N PHE A 173 5.76 8.74 13.66
CA PHE A 173 6.26 9.85 14.47
C PHE A 173 6.50 11.12 13.63
N LEU A 174 7.13 10.99 12.46
CA LEU A 174 7.34 12.12 11.55
C LEU A 174 6.01 12.70 11.05
N ARG A 175 5.02 11.85 10.76
CA ARG A 175 3.66 12.29 10.39
C ARG A 175 3.00 13.05 11.53
N ALA A 176 3.12 12.56 12.76
CA ALA A 176 2.63 13.25 13.96
C ALA A 176 3.26 14.64 14.10
N GLY A 177 4.57 14.76 13.91
CA GLY A 177 5.27 16.04 14.04
C GLY A 177 4.85 17.07 12.99
N TYR A 178 4.56 16.67 11.75
CA TYR A 178 4.00 17.59 10.74
C TYR A 178 2.54 17.94 11.02
N TYR A 179 1.75 16.98 11.49
CA TYR A 179 0.37 17.23 11.89
C TYR A 179 0.31 18.26 13.02
N VAL A 180 1.04 18.04 14.11
CA VAL A 180 1.05 18.94 15.27
C VAL A 180 1.63 20.31 14.89
N HIS A 181 2.72 20.36 14.11
CA HIS A 181 3.27 21.63 13.61
C HIS A 181 2.25 22.44 12.79
N PHE A 182 1.33 21.79 12.08
CA PHE A 182 0.28 22.49 11.33
C PHE A 182 -0.73 23.19 12.26
N PHE A 183 -1.05 22.59 13.40
CA PHE A 183 -2.06 23.11 14.33
C PHE A 183 -1.49 23.94 15.48
N ASP A 184 -0.23 23.73 15.85
CA ASP A 184 0.40 24.33 17.01
C ASP A 184 1.72 24.99 16.64
N SER A 185 1.72 26.33 16.65
CA SER A 185 2.89 27.14 16.32
C SER A 185 4.01 27.06 17.36
N SER A 186 3.74 26.51 18.56
CA SER A 186 4.76 26.33 19.59
C SER A 186 5.86 25.35 19.20
N VAL A 187 5.62 24.46 18.23
CA VAL A 187 6.63 23.52 17.69
C VAL A 187 7.85 24.26 17.12
N GLY A 188 7.67 25.51 16.69
CA GLY A 188 8.68 26.29 15.99
C GLY A 188 8.69 25.98 14.49
N ALA A 189 9.64 26.58 13.76
CA ALA A 189 9.71 26.42 12.31
C ALA A 189 10.47 25.16 11.90
N TYR A 190 10.02 24.51 10.83
CA TYR A 190 10.82 23.51 10.10
C TYR A 190 11.55 24.16 8.92
N GLY A 191 12.84 23.85 8.81
CA GLY A 191 13.73 24.34 7.77
C GLY A 191 14.09 23.29 6.72
N THR A 192 15.11 23.62 5.93
CA THR A 192 15.60 22.76 4.84
C THR A 192 16.35 21.54 5.35
N ALA A 193 16.84 21.55 6.60
CA ALA A 193 17.51 20.41 7.20
C ALA A 193 16.54 19.22 7.31
N LEU A 194 15.33 19.45 7.84
CA LEU A 194 14.32 18.41 7.95
C LEU A 194 13.84 17.89 6.60
N SER A 195 13.52 18.78 5.65
CA SER A 195 13.05 18.35 4.33
C SER A 195 14.12 17.54 3.57
N THR A 196 15.39 17.92 3.69
CA THR A 196 16.52 17.18 3.11
C THR A 196 16.68 15.81 3.77
N ALA A 197 16.56 15.72 5.10
CA ALA A 197 16.68 14.47 5.84
C ALA A 197 15.56 13.49 5.46
N ILE A 198 14.31 13.95 5.40
CA ILE A 198 13.16 13.13 5.00
C ILE A 198 13.27 12.68 3.55
N LYS A 199 13.64 13.58 2.64
CA LYS A 199 13.88 13.22 1.23
C LYS A 199 14.94 12.12 1.14
N GLY A 200 16.07 12.27 1.83
CA GLY A 200 17.12 11.25 1.85
C GLY A 200 16.65 9.91 2.43
N ALA A 201 15.77 9.92 3.43
CA ALA A 201 15.17 8.71 3.98
C ALA A 201 14.26 8.01 2.98
N LEU A 202 13.37 8.74 2.32
CA LEU A 202 12.46 8.21 1.29
C LEU A 202 13.21 7.70 0.06
N ASP A 203 14.19 8.47 -0.42
CA ASP A 203 15.05 8.06 -1.55
C ASP A 203 15.79 6.75 -1.21
N THR A 204 16.26 6.58 0.03
CA THR A 204 16.91 5.34 0.49
C THR A 204 15.91 4.18 0.61
N PHE A 205 14.70 4.44 1.11
CA PHE A 205 13.67 3.42 1.29
C PHE A 205 13.22 2.85 -0.05
N PHE A 206 12.89 3.71 -1.03
CA PHE A 206 12.46 3.26 -2.35
C PHE A 206 13.62 2.77 -3.25
N ALA A 207 14.87 3.00 -2.87
CA ALA A 207 16.02 2.34 -3.50
C ALA A 207 16.22 0.89 -3.03
N ASN A 208 15.61 0.49 -1.91
CA ASN A 208 15.70 -0.88 -1.39
C ASN A 208 14.70 -1.80 -2.11
N SER A 209 15.15 -2.94 -2.62
CA SER A 209 14.30 -3.90 -3.34
C SER A 209 13.12 -4.41 -2.51
N HIS A 210 13.31 -4.55 -1.19
CA HIS A 210 12.28 -5.04 -0.28
C HIS A 210 11.12 -4.06 -0.08
N ALA A 211 11.26 -2.78 -0.48
CA ALA A 211 10.15 -1.83 -0.48
C ALA A 211 9.03 -2.26 -1.45
N PHE A 212 9.36 -3.10 -2.43
CA PHE A 212 8.44 -3.57 -3.46
C PHE A 212 7.96 -5.01 -3.23
N ASP A 213 8.31 -5.63 -2.09
CA ASP A 213 7.85 -6.97 -1.76
C ASP A 213 6.31 -6.98 -1.64
N VAL A 214 5.66 -7.89 -2.37
CA VAL A 214 4.20 -8.04 -2.32
C VAL A 214 3.85 -9.02 -1.21
N THR A 215 3.89 -8.53 0.03
CA THR A 215 3.57 -9.29 1.24
C THR A 215 2.74 -8.46 2.20
N ASP A 216 1.95 -9.11 3.05
CA ASP A 216 1.15 -8.42 4.09
C ASP A 216 2.05 -7.60 5.03
N ALA A 217 3.19 -8.16 5.43
CA ALA A 217 4.13 -7.47 6.32
C ALA A 217 4.71 -6.18 5.71
N ASN A 218 5.01 -6.19 4.41
CA ASN A 218 5.44 -4.99 3.72
C ASN A 218 4.27 -4.01 3.54
N GLY A 219 3.10 -4.51 3.10
CA GLY A 219 1.91 -3.69 2.89
C GLY A 219 1.45 -2.95 4.15
N GLU A 220 1.49 -3.61 5.31
CA GLU A 220 1.21 -2.99 6.60
C GLU A 220 2.23 -1.91 6.96
N THR A 221 3.52 -2.17 6.74
CA THR A 221 4.58 -1.18 6.98
C THR A 221 4.39 0.05 6.08
N LEU A 222 4.01 -0.16 4.82
CA LEU A 222 3.72 0.90 3.84
C LEU A 222 2.43 1.67 4.15
N SER A 223 1.44 1.06 4.81
CA SER A 223 0.21 1.75 5.21
C SER A 223 0.46 2.83 6.26
N ASP A 224 1.51 2.67 7.07
CA ASP A 224 1.93 3.65 8.06
C ASP A 224 2.94 4.66 7.51
N ALA A 225 3.62 4.30 6.39
CA ALA A 225 4.68 5.06 5.74
C ALA A 225 4.19 6.29 4.93
#